data_AF-A0A1X7BU88-F1
#
_entry.id   AF-A0A1X7BU88-F1
#
_cell.length_a   1.000
_cell.length_b   1.000
_cell.length_c   1.000
_cell.angle_alpha   90.00
_cell.angle_beta   90.00
_cell.angle_gamma   90.00
#
_symmetry.space_group_name_H-M   'P 1'
#
loop_
_entity.id
_entity.type
_entity.pdbx_description
1 polymer ?
#
loop_
_entity_poly.entity_id
_entity_poly.type
_entity_poly.pdbx_seq_one_letter_code
_entity_poly.pdbx_strand_id
1 'polypeptide(L)'
;MTFLLRRFGAFRKHMRPNEQVARDVAGLDFSRDAPAGGAGWQATHQHRKGGLYRVLGRGTLEADRSDVVIYQDVQGKIWVRAVTEFEDGRFKPV
;
A
#
# COMPACT_ATOMS: atom_id res chain seq x y z
N MET A 1 28.44 8.24 -50.80
CA MET A 1 27.77 7.54 -49.67
C MET A 1 28.62 7.72 -48.44
N THR A 2 28.23 8.59 -47.51
CA THR A 2 28.97 8.84 -46.25
C THR A 2 27.99 8.64 -45.09
N PHE A 3 28.24 7.63 -44.27
CA PHE A 3 27.37 7.25 -43.15
C PHE A 3 27.55 8.19 -41.95
N LEU A 4 26.43 8.71 -41.46
CA LEU A 4 26.31 9.45 -40.21
C LEU A 4 26.25 8.45 -39.04
N LEU A 5 27.28 8.38 -38.19
CA LEU A 5 27.21 7.59 -36.95
C LEU A 5 26.45 8.39 -35.87
N ARG A 6 25.19 8.03 -35.63
CA ARG A 6 24.43 8.48 -34.45
C ARG A 6 25.00 7.77 -33.20
N ARG A 7 25.50 8.54 -32.23
CA ARG A 7 25.78 8.03 -30.87
C ARG A 7 24.47 7.67 -30.19
N PHE A 8 24.24 6.39 -29.95
CA PHE A 8 23.22 5.95 -29.00
C PHE A 8 23.74 6.17 -27.58
N GLY A 9 23.10 7.09 -26.84
CA GLY A 9 23.31 7.24 -25.41
C GLY A 9 22.74 6.03 -24.68
N ALA A 10 23.61 5.25 -24.04
CA ALA A 10 23.18 4.16 -23.17
C ALA A 10 22.59 4.74 -21.88
N PHE A 11 21.26 4.73 -21.76
CA PHE A 11 20.56 5.06 -20.53
C PHE A 11 20.73 3.89 -19.54
N ARG A 12 21.80 3.89 -18.74
CA ARG A 12 21.94 2.95 -17.62
C ARG A 12 20.93 3.33 -16.54
N LYS A 13 19.90 2.50 -16.32
CA LYS A 13 19.12 2.53 -15.06
C LYS A 13 20.07 2.26 -13.92
N HIS A 14 20.53 3.31 -13.23
CA HIS A 14 21.28 3.17 -11.99
C HIS A 14 20.26 2.77 -10.90
N MET A 15 20.06 1.47 -10.70
CA MET A 15 19.31 0.98 -9.54
C MET A 15 20.02 1.48 -8.28
N ARG A 16 19.31 2.25 -7.46
CA ARG A 16 19.83 2.66 -6.14
C ARG A 16 20.03 1.39 -5.30
N PRO A 17 21.14 1.26 -4.55
CA PRO A 17 21.32 0.16 -3.62
C PRO A 17 20.15 0.08 -2.63
N ASN A 18 19.70 -1.13 -2.30
CA ASN A 18 18.56 -1.38 -1.39
C ASN A 18 18.69 -0.65 -0.04
N GLU A 19 19.92 -0.46 0.45
CA GLU A 19 20.19 0.26 1.71
C GLU A 19 19.78 1.74 1.66
N GLN A 20 20.02 2.43 0.54
CA GLN A 20 19.62 3.83 0.39
C GLN A 20 18.09 3.95 0.29
N VAL A 21 17.44 3.01 -0.41
CA VAL A 21 15.97 2.95 -0.46
C VAL A 21 15.37 2.74 0.93
N ALA A 22 15.94 1.84 1.74
CA ALA A 22 15.50 1.61 3.10
C ALA A 22 15.58 2.87 3.99
N ARG A 23 16.65 3.66 3.86
CA ARG A 23 16.80 4.94 4.58
C ARG A 23 15.76 5.97 4.13
N ASP A 24 15.53 6.07 2.83
CA ASP A 24 14.57 7.04 2.27
C ASP A 24 13.13 6.69 2.70
N VAL A 25 12.75 5.41 2.70
CA VAL A 25 11.39 4.99 3.10
C VAL A 25 11.17 5.01 4.62
N ALA A 26 12.23 4.89 5.43
CA ALA A 26 12.13 4.96 6.89
C ALA A 26 11.66 6.33 7.41
N GLY A 27 11.82 7.39 6.60
CA GLY A 27 11.35 8.74 6.93
C GLY A 27 9.95 9.08 6.43
N LEU A 28 9.29 8.18 5.67
CA LEU A 28 7.96 8.44 5.12
C LEU A 28 6.88 8.08 6.13
N ASP A 29 6.06 9.08 6.50
CA ASP A 29 4.80 8.84 7.21
C ASP A 29 3.70 8.55 6.19
N PHE A 30 3.49 7.27 5.88
CA PHE A 30 2.43 6.80 4.98
C PHE A 30 1.00 7.15 5.48
N SER A 31 0.88 7.65 6.71
CA SER A 31 -0.40 8.07 7.30
C SER A 31 -0.73 9.53 6.97
N ARG A 32 0.25 10.36 6.57
CA ARG A 32 0.04 11.80 6.29
C ARG A 32 -0.77 12.08 5.03
N ASP A 33 -0.66 11.21 4.04
CA ASP A 33 -1.30 11.39 2.72
C ASP A 33 -2.65 10.65 2.62
N ALA A 34 -2.94 9.76 3.58
CA ALA A 34 -4.26 9.15 3.65
C ALA A 34 -5.26 10.20 4.11
N PRO A 35 -6.43 10.36 3.44
CA PRO A 35 -7.45 11.27 3.94
C PRO A 35 -7.79 10.82 5.36
N ALA A 36 -7.64 11.72 6.34
CA ALA A 36 -8.10 11.48 7.70
C ALA A 36 -9.55 10.98 7.66
N GLY A 37 -9.98 10.23 8.69
CA GLY A 37 -11.37 9.78 8.86
C GLY A 37 -12.34 10.95 9.08
N GLY A 38 -12.43 11.86 8.12
CA GLY A 38 -13.16 13.12 8.17
C GLY A 38 -14.66 12.91 8.07
N ALA A 39 -15.39 14.03 7.96
CA ALA A 39 -16.84 14.03 7.80
C ALA A 39 -17.25 13.19 6.57
N GLY A 40 -17.79 11.99 6.80
CA GLY A 40 -18.10 11.01 5.76
C GLY A 40 -17.36 9.67 5.89
N TRP A 41 -16.48 9.51 6.88
CA TRP A 41 -15.93 8.21 7.23
C TRP A 41 -17.01 7.34 7.86
N GLN A 42 -17.26 6.17 7.27
CA GLN A 42 -18.19 5.17 7.77
C GLN A 42 -17.47 3.83 7.90
N ALA A 43 -17.57 3.24 9.09
CA ALA A 43 -17.04 1.92 9.35
C ALA A 43 -17.78 0.88 8.50
N THR A 44 -17.03 -0.07 7.98
CA THR A 44 -17.58 -1.25 7.26
C THR A 44 -17.37 -2.52 8.06
N HIS A 45 -16.37 -2.53 8.94
CA HIS A 45 -15.98 -3.70 9.72
C HIS A 45 -15.57 -3.30 11.14
N GLN A 46 -15.81 -4.20 12.09
CA GLN A 46 -15.33 -4.12 13.46
C GLN A 46 -14.48 -5.34 13.78
N HIS A 47 -13.31 -5.12 14.39
CA HIS A 47 -12.49 -6.22 14.88
C HIS A 47 -13.01 -6.73 16.23
N ARG A 48 -12.88 -8.02 16.50
CA ARG A 48 -13.40 -8.68 17.72
C ARG A 48 -12.86 -8.11 19.03
N LYS A 49 -11.66 -7.52 19.01
CA LYS A 49 -11.04 -6.86 20.17
C LYS A 49 -11.41 -5.37 20.29
N GLY A 50 -12.36 -4.90 19.48
CA GLY A 50 -12.63 -3.48 19.28
C GLY A 50 -11.81 -2.90 18.12
N GLY A 51 -12.09 -1.64 17.79
CA GLY A 51 -11.55 -0.96 16.61
C GLY A 51 -12.51 -1.05 15.43
N LEU A 52 -12.82 0.11 14.86
CA LEU A 52 -13.65 0.25 13.67
C LEU A 52 -12.76 0.53 12.46
N TYR A 53 -13.12 -0.10 11.35
CA TYR A 53 -12.35 -0.05 10.13
C TYR A 53 -13.25 0.13 8.91
N ARG A 54 -12.75 0.87 7.93
CA ARG A 54 -13.34 1.02 6.61
C ARG A 54 -12.50 0.27 5.59
N VAL A 55 -13.07 -0.73 4.93
CA VAL A 55 -12.42 -1.37 3.79
C VAL A 55 -12.42 -0.39 2.63
N LEU A 56 -11.24 -0.15 2.08
CA LEU A 56 -11.03 0.71 0.92
C LEU A 56 -11.08 -0.09 -0.37
N GLY A 57 -10.62 -1.34 -0.32
CA GLY A 57 -10.65 -2.26 -1.46
C GLY A 57 -9.91 -3.56 -1.18
N ARG A 58 -9.85 -4.39 -2.22
CA ARG A 58 -9.04 -5.61 -2.28
C ARG A 58 -7.98 -5.47 -3.38
N GLY A 59 -6.90 -6.22 -3.27
CA GLY A 59 -5.87 -6.27 -4.29
C GLY A 59 -5.17 -7.62 -4.30
N THR A 60 -4.29 -7.81 -5.29
CA THR A 60 -3.41 -8.97 -5.39
C THR A 60 -1.98 -8.52 -5.15
N LEU A 61 -1.31 -9.11 -4.18
CA LEU A 61 0.08 -8.81 -3.87
C LEU A 61 0.96 -9.31 -5.01
N GLU A 62 1.76 -8.43 -5.61
CA GLU A 62 2.53 -8.79 -6.81
C GLU A 62 3.60 -9.86 -6.52
N ALA A 63 4.20 -9.82 -5.33
CA ALA A 63 5.32 -10.66 -4.93
C ALA A 63 5.00 -12.17 -4.91
N ASP A 64 3.78 -12.54 -4.49
CA ASP A 64 3.37 -13.94 -4.31
C ASP A 64 1.99 -14.26 -4.89
N ARG A 65 1.32 -13.27 -5.47
CA ARG A 65 -0.04 -13.37 -6.03
C ARG A 65 -1.12 -13.71 -5.02
N SER A 66 -0.85 -13.54 -3.72
CA SER A 66 -1.87 -13.66 -2.67
C SER A 66 -2.84 -12.49 -2.67
N ASP A 67 -4.09 -12.74 -2.27
CA ASP A 67 -5.09 -11.68 -2.15
C ASP A 67 -4.96 -10.93 -0.82
N VAL A 68 -5.11 -9.61 -0.88
CA VAL A 68 -5.03 -8.70 0.26
C VAL A 68 -6.25 -7.79 0.36
N VAL A 69 -6.56 -7.36 1.59
CA VAL A 69 -7.54 -6.32 1.91
C VAL A 69 -6.79 -5.06 2.32
N ILE A 70 -7.18 -3.94 1.74
CA ILE A 70 -6.71 -2.61 2.08
C ILE A 70 -7.81 -1.92 2.88
N TYR A 71 -7.50 -1.49 4.09
CA TYR A 71 -8.49 -0.90 5.00
C TYR A 71 -7.89 0.21 5.84
N GLN A 72 -8.75 1.07 6.37
CA GLN A 72 -8.38 2.28 7.09
C GLN A 72 -9.02 2.28 8.48
N ASP A 73 -8.31 2.78 9.49
CA ASP A 73 -8.89 3.03 10.81
C ASP A 73 -9.49 4.44 10.95
N VAL A 74 -10.06 4.73 12.12
CA VAL A 74 -10.68 6.02 12.45
C VAL A 74 -9.70 7.20 12.40
N GLN A 75 -8.39 6.95 12.57
CA GLN A 75 -7.35 7.98 12.56
C GLN A 75 -6.82 8.23 11.14
N GLY A 76 -7.30 7.46 10.15
CA GLY A 76 -6.90 7.58 8.76
C GLY A 76 -5.74 6.67 8.37
N LYS A 77 -5.19 5.86 9.29
CA LYS A 77 -4.06 4.98 8.97
C LYS A 77 -4.51 3.83 8.08
N ILE A 78 -3.76 3.60 7.01
CA ILE A 78 -4.01 2.52 6.04
C ILE A 78 -3.25 1.25 6.48
N TRP A 79 -3.95 0.15 6.40
CA TRP A 79 -3.49 -1.19 6.71
C TRP A 79 -3.68 -2.09 5.49
N VAL A 80 -2.77 -3.04 5.33
CA VAL A 80 -2.86 -4.10 4.31
C VAL A 80 -2.72 -5.44 5.04
N ARG A 81 -3.59 -6.39 4.73
CA ARG A 81 -3.58 -7.73 5.35
C ARG A 81 -4.04 -8.78 4.35
N ALA A 82 -3.58 -10.01 4.48
CA ALA A 82 -4.06 -11.13 3.69
C ALA A 82 -5.58 -11.31 3.83
N VAL A 83 -6.28 -11.62 2.74
CA VAL A 83 -7.73 -11.91 2.76
C VAL A 83 -8.04 -13.06 3.71
N THR A 84 -7.23 -14.12 3.68
CA THR A 84 -7.40 -15.30 4.55
C THR A 84 -7.36 -14.98 6.04
N GLU A 85 -6.57 -13.98 6.44
CA GLU A 85 -6.53 -13.52 7.84
C GLU A 85 -7.65 -12.53 8.19
N PHE A 86 -8.09 -11.74 7.21
CA PHE A 86 -9.15 -10.74 7.43
C PHE A 86 -10.52 -11.42 7.56
N GLU A 87 -10.75 -12.45 6.76
CA GLU A 87 -12.02 -13.18 6.67
C GLU A 87 -12.10 -14.37 7.64
N ASP A 88 -11.12 -14.56 8.53
CA ASP A 88 -11.07 -15.67 9.50
C ASP A 88 -12.04 -15.53 10.69
N GLY A 89 -12.91 -14.51 10.68
CA GLY A 89 -13.87 -14.20 11.73
C GLY A 89 -13.35 -13.22 12.79
N ARG A 90 -12.11 -12.73 12.69
CA ARG A 90 -11.63 -11.61 13.53
C ARG A 90 -12.33 -10.30 13.23
N PHE A 91 -12.74 -10.08 11.99
CA PHE A 91 -13.46 -8.89 11.54
C PHE A 91 -14.89 -9.26 11.18
N LYS A 92 -15.85 -8.44 11.61
CA LYS A 92 -17.26 -8.60 11.28
C LYS A 92 -17.77 -7.35 10.57
N PRO A 93 -18.61 -7.48 9.54
CA PRO A 93 -19.33 -6.34 8.98
C PRO A 93 -20.15 -5.63 10.05
N VAL A 94 -20.27 -4.30 9.94
CA VAL A 94 -21.12 -3.46 10.82
C VAL A 94 -22.31 -2.88 10.10
#